data_AF-X6C5I5-F1
#
_entry.id   AF-X6C5I5-F1
#
_cell.length_a   1.000
_cell.length_b   1.000
_cell.length_c   1.000
_cell.angle_alpha   90.00
_cell.angle_beta   90.00
_cell.angle_gamma   90.00
#
_symmetry.space_group_name_H-M   'P 1'
#
loop_
_entity.id
_entity.type
_entity.pdbx_description
1 polymer ?
#
loop_
_entity_poly.entity_id
_entity_poly.type
_entity_poly.pdbx_seq_one_letter_code
_entity_poly.pdbx_strand_id
1 'polypeptide(L)'
;MAKFPKGFSLQASPIQAALSEDRTEDAKTLIVEILRTGKADYVVQGLAADLLKPPKRPRGRKRALPRYWSEISEQFNWLRGDGVLYEEALRQLAKKFGCSETHVRTAIRTYQEAKEAHDEASRE
;
A
#
# COMPACT_ATOMS: atom_id res chain seq x y z
N MET A 1 8.25 -43.66 18.29
CA MET A 1 8.46 -42.26 18.73
C MET A 1 7.14 -41.74 19.28
N ALA A 2 7.16 -41.07 20.44
CA ALA A 2 5.97 -40.45 21.02
C ALA A 2 5.46 -39.34 20.08
N LYS A 3 4.13 -39.27 19.88
CA LYS A 3 3.53 -38.18 19.13
C LYS A 3 3.60 -36.91 19.96
N PHE A 4 4.21 -35.87 19.42
CA PHE A 4 4.19 -34.53 20.03
C PHE A 4 2.75 -34.00 20.12
N PRO A 5 2.47 -33.12 21.10
CA PRO A 5 1.15 -32.50 21.24
C PRO A 5 0.77 -31.74 19.96
N LYS A 6 -0.53 -31.70 19.66
CA LYS A 6 -1.09 -30.94 18.53
C LYS A 6 -0.79 -29.45 18.75
N GLY A 7 0.27 -28.97 18.11
CA GLY A 7 0.67 -27.56 18.04
C GLY A 7 2.18 -27.40 18.01
N PHE A 8 2.89 -28.45 18.42
CA PHE A 8 4.33 -28.43 18.57
C PHE A 8 5.01 -29.03 17.33
N SER A 9 5.90 -28.25 16.73
CA SER A 9 6.73 -28.66 15.61
C SER A 9 8.19 -28.34 15.92
N LEU A 10 9.04 -29.36 15.84
CA LEU A 10 10.50 -29.19 15.90
C LEU A 10 11.03 -28.46 14.66
N GLN A 11 10.37 -28.62 13.50
CA GLN A 11 10.73 -27.94 12.25
C GLN A 11 10.39 -26.44 12.31
N ALA A 12 9.33 -26.06 13.01
CA ALA A 12 8.87 -24.68 13.12
C ALA A 12 9.62 -23.87 14.18
N SER A 13 10.32 -24.51 15.12
CA SER A 13 11.03 -23.80 16.21
C SER A 13 12.06 -22.78 15.71
N PRO A 14 12.94 -23.10 14.73
CA PRO A 14 13.86 -22.11 14.15
C PRO A 14 13.16 -20.98 13.41
N ILE A 15 12.04 -21.29 12.72
CA ILE A 15 11.25 -20.30 11.98
C ILE A 15 10.59 -19.32 12.95
N GLN A 16 9.98 -19.83 14.03
CA GLN A 16 9.34 -19.00 15.05
C GLN A 16 10.35 -18.11 15.78
N ALA A 17 11.54 -18.62 16.07
CA ALA A 17 12.63 -17.82 16.64
C ALA A 17 13.02 -16.67 15.71
N ALA A 18 13.24 -16.96 14.42
CA ALA A 18 13.56 -15.93 13.43
C ALA A 18 12.44 -14.88 13.28
N LEU A 19 11.18 -15.29 13.30
CA LEU A 19 10.04 -14.37 13.28
C LEU A 19 9.94 -13.51 14.55
N SER A 20 10.28 -14.06 15.72
CA SER A 20 10.27 -13.30 16.98
C SER A 20 11.40 -12.27 17.10
N GLU A 21 12.47 -12.46 16.33
CA GLU A 21 13.63 -11.57 16.25
C GLU A 21 13.52 -10.59 15.07
N ASP A 22 12.34 -10.47 14.43
CA ASP A 22 12.08 -9.68 13.22
C ASP A 22 12.95 -10.03 12.00
N ARG A 23 13.64 -11.18 12.02
CA ARG A 23 14.45 -11.71 10.92
C ARG A 23 13.59 -12.42 9.87
N THR A 24 12.74 -11.64 9.21
CA THR A 24 11.70 -12.15 8.29
C THR A 24 12.28 -12.84 7.06
N GLU A 25 13.39 -12.36 6.50
CA GLU A 25 14.04 -12.99 5.33
C GLU A 25 14.68 -14.35 5.66
N ASP A 26 15.26 -14.48 6.85
CA ASP A 26 15.79 -15.75 7.34
C ASP A 26 14.64 -16.75 7.57
N ALA A 27 13.54 -16.30 8.17
CA ALA A 27 12.35 -17.12 8.37
C ALA A 27 11.77 -17.64 7.04
N LYS A 28 11.69 -16.77 6.01
CA LYS A 28 11.27 -17.17 4.65
C LYS A 28 12.20 -18.21 4.05
N THR A 29 13.51 -18.03 4.17
CA THR A 29 14.50 -18.97 3.64
C THR A 29 14.34 -20.35 4.25
N LEU A 30 14.22 -20.42 5.59
CA LEU A 30 14.00 -21.68 6.32
C LEU A 30 12.68 -22.35 5.93
N ILE A 31 11.61 -21.57 5.78
CA ILE A 31 10.31 -22.09 5.32
C ILE A 31 10.43 -22.69 3.92
N VAL A 32 11.05 -21.98 2.97
CA VAL A 32 11.22 -22.47 1.59
C VAL A 32 12.05 -23.74 1.55
N GLU A 33 13.13 -23.82 2.34
CA GLU A 33 13.95 -25.01 2.46
C GLU A 33 13.12 -26.21 2.92
N ILE A 34 12.34 -26.06 4.01
CA ILE A 34 11.51 -27.13 4.55
C ILE A 34 10.39 -27.50 3.58
N LEU A 35 9.73 -26.55 2.94
CA LEU A 35 8.67 -26.81 1.94
C LEU A 35 9.19 -27.59 0.73
N ARG A 36 10.40 -27.28 0.25
CA ARG A 36 11.04 -27.99 -0.88
C ARG A 36 11.31 -29.46 -0.57
N THR A 37 11.44 -29.86 0.69
CA THR A 37 11.60 -31.28 1.06
C THR A 37 10.33 -32.12 0.83
N GLY A 38 9.16 -31.48 0.66
CA GLY A 38 7.86 -32.15 0.54
C GLY A 38 7.37 -32.78 1.85
N LYS A 39 8.07 -32.56 2.98
CA LYS A 39 7.77 -33.16 4.30
C LYS A 39 7.48 -32.10 5.37
N ALA A 40 7.11 -30.90 4.96
CA ALA A 40 6.74 -29.83 5.88
C ALA A 40 5.51 -30.24 6.69
N ASP A 41 5.61 -30.09 8.01
CA ASP A 41 4.45 -30.29 8.87
C ASP A 41 3.40 -29.18 8.75
N TYR A 42 2.23 -29.42 9.32
CA TYR A 42 1.10 -28.50 9.22
C TYR A 42 1.37 -27.15 9.90
N VAL A 43 2.30 -27.07 10.87
CA VAL A 43 2.64 -25.82 11.56
C VAL A 43 3.49 -24.95 10.63
N VAL A 44 4.51 -25.53 9.99
CA VAL A 44 5.32 -24.86 8.97
C VAL A 44 4.46 -24.41 7.79
N GLN A 45 3.53 -25.26 7.32
CA GLN A 45 2.58 -24.89 6.27
C GLN A 45 1.68 -23.71 6.68
N GLY A 46 1.22 -23.68 7.93
CA GLY A 46 0.45 -22.55 8.47
C GLY A 46 1.26 -21.25 8.50
N LEU A 47 2.50 -21.30 9.00
CA LEU A 47 3.41 -20.14 9.00
C LEU A 47 3.70 -19.62 7.59
N ALA A 48 3.91 -20.53 6.64
CA ALA A 48 4.07 -20.17 5.24
C ALA A 48 2.82 -19.48 4.67
N ALA A 49 1.63 -20.01 4.99
CA ALA A 49 0.37 -19.43 4.54
C ALA A 49 0.14 -18.03 5.13
N ASP A 50 0.50 -17.80 6.39
CA ASP A 50 0.39 -16.47 7.02
C ASP A 50 1.35 -15.45 6.40
N LEU A 51 2.57 -15.86 6.03
CA LEU A 51 3.53 -15.00 5.33
C LEU A 51 3.12 -14.69 3.88
N LEU A 52 2.50 -15.66 3.19
CA LEU A 52 2.02 -15.49 1.82
C LEU A 52 0.66 -14.80 1.74
N LYS A 53 -0.01 -14.62 2.87
CA LYS A 53 -1.36 -14.08 2.93
C LYS A 53 -1.37 -12.68 2.33
N PRO A 54 -2.11 -12.45 1.22
CA PRO A 54 -2.22 -11.11 0.68
C PRO A 54 -2.88 -10.20 1.71
N PRO A 55 -2.49 -8.92 1.79
CA PRO A 55 -3.11 -7.98 2.71
C PRO A 55 -4.61 -7.97 2.46
N LYS A 56 -5.38 -7.97 3.55
CA LYS A 56 -6.84 -8.02 3.49
C LYS A 56 -7.32 -6.83 2.65
N ARG A 57 -7.90 -7.12 1.48
CA ARG A 57 -8.45 -6.08 0.60
C ARG A 57 -9.46 -5.25 1.41
N PRO A 58 -9.36 -3.90 1.40
CA PRO A 58 -10.32 -3.07 2.10
C PRO A 58 -11.72 -3.37 1.56
N ARG A 59 -12.67 -3.62 2.47
CA ARG A 59 -14.08 -3.82 2.13
C ARG A 59 -14.71 -2.44 1.91
N GLY A 60 -15.38 -2.24 0.78
CA GLY A 60 -16.15 -1.03 0.48
C GLY A 60 -15.98 -0.51 -0.94
N ARG A 61 -16.84 0.44 -1.34
CA ARG A 61 -16.70 1.17 -2.61
C ARG A 61 -15.45 2.03 -2.54
N LYS A 62 -14.55 1.92 -3.53
CA LYS A 62 -13.44 2.86 -3.69
C LYS A 62 -14.01 4.27 -3.79
N ARG A 63 -13.49 5.23 -3.01
CA ARG A 63 -13.91 6.62 -3.12
C ARG A 63 -13.68 7.09 -4.56
N ALA A 64 -14.71 7.66 -5.16
CA ALA A 64 -14.57 8.26 -6.48
C ALA A 64 -13.63 9.47 -6.37
N LEU A 65 -12.84 9.70 -7.43
CA LEU A 65 -11.98 10.88 -7.51
C LEU A 65 -12.84 12.16 -7.50
N PRO A 66 -12.31 13.28 -6.98
CA PRO A 66 -13.00 14.56 -7.05
C PRO A 66 -13.35 14.91 -8.50
N ARG A 67 -14.54 15.47 -8.72
CA ARG A 67 -14.95 15.95 -10.05
C ARG A 67 -13.95 17.01 -10.55
N TYR A 68 -13.54 16.90 -11.81
CA TYR A 68 -12.60 17.80 -12.49
C TYR A 68 -11.20 17.87 -11.85
N TRP A 69 -10.76 16.83 -11.14
CA TRP A 69 -9.49 16.88 -10.41
C TRP A 69 -8.29 17.17 -11.32
N SER A 70 -8.24 16.56 -12.51
CA SER A 70 -7.22 16.78 -13.54
C SER A 70 -7.23 18.21 -14.08
N GLU A 71 -8.38 18.69 -14.52
CA GLU A 71 -8.53 19.99 -15.16
C GLU A 71 -8.31 21.15 -14.18
N ILE A 72 -8.76 20.98 -12.93
CA ILE A 72 -8.50 21.95 -11.86
C ILE A 72 -7.00 22.06 -11.60
N SER A 73 -6.30 20.92 -11.57
CA SER A 73 -4.88 20.87 -11.22
C SER A 73 -3.99 21.38 -12.34
N GLU A 74 -4.35 21.07 -13.59
CA GLU A 74 -3.70 21.64 -14.76
C GLU A 74 -3.81 23.17 -14.73
N GLN A 75 -5.02 23.71 -14.66
CA GLN A 75 -5.24 25.16 -14.65
C GLN A 75 -4.63 25.84 -13.43
N PHE A 76 -4.58 25.16 -12.28
CA PHE A 76 -3.86 25.64 -11.11
C PHE A 76 -2.37 25.80 -11.41
N ASN A 77 -1.73 24.83 -12.06
CA ASN A 77 -0.32 24.91 -12.43
C ASN A 77 -0.07 26.04 -13.44
N TRP A 78 -0.97 26.27 -14.40
CA TRP A 78 -0.91 27.43 -15.30
C TRP A 78 -0.95 28.75 -14.52
N LEU A 79 -1.94 28.95 -13.65
CA LEU A 79 -2.08 30.16 -12.84
C LEU A 79 -0.85 30.41 -11.94
N ARG A 80 -0.30 29.33 -11.36
CA ARG A 80 0.94 29.43 -10.56
C ARG A 80 2.15 29.76 -11.42
N GLY A 81 2.22 29.26 -12.65
CA GLY A 81 3.24 29.61 -13.64
C GLY A 81 3.17 31.08 -14.07
N ASP A 82 1.96 31.63 -14.16
CA ASP A 82 1.70 33.05 -14.45
C ASP A 82 1.94 33.97 -13.24
N GLY A 83 2.39 33.43 -12.11
CA GLY A 83 2.72 34.21 -10.91
C GLY A 83 1.55 34.54 -10.00
N VAL A 84 0.36 33.97 -10.24
CA VAL A 84 -0.82 34.17 -9.38
C VAL A 84 -0.57 33.56 -8.01
N LEU A 85 -0.91 34.30 -6.95
CA LEU A 85 -0.79 33.83 -5.57
C LEU A 85 -1.70 32.62 -5.30
N TYR A 86 -1.27 31.76 -4.39
CA TYR A 86 -1.93 30.48 -4.10
C TYR A 86 -3.43 30.64 -3.78
N GLU A 87 -3.76 31.50 -2.81
CA GLU A 87 -5.15 31.72 -2.39
C GLU A 87 -6.00 32.36 -3.49
N GLU A 88 -5.40 33.20 -4.33
CA GLU A 88 -6.10 33.85 -5.43
C GLU A 88 -6.40 32.84 -6.56
N ALA A 89 -5.43 31.96 -6.87
CA ALA A 89 -5.65 30.86 -7.82
C ALA A 89 -6.76 29.91 -7.33
N LEU A 90 -6.82 29.60 -6.04
CA LEU A 90 -7.89 28.79 -5.46
C LEU A 90 -9.26 29.45 -5.62
N ARG A 91 -9.38 30.74 -5.32
CA ARG A 91 -10.64 31.50 -5.49
C ARG A 91 -11.11 31.53 -6.93
N GLN A 92 -10.19 31.80 -7.87
CA GLN A 92 -10.50 31.84 -9.29
C GLN A 92 -10.99 30.48 -9.81
N LEU A 93 -10.34 29.38 -9.40
CA LEU A 93 -10.75 28.04 -9.77
C LEU A 93 -12.07 27.63 -9.11
N ALA A 94 -12.27 27.93 -7.83
CA ALA A 94 -13.52 27.66 -7.12
C ALA A 94 -14.70 28.33 -7.82
N LYS A 95 -14.54 29.60 -8.21
CA LYS A 95 -15.55 30.35 -8.98
C LYS A 95 -15.77 29.75 -10.38
N LYS A 96 -14.70 29.41 -11.09
CA LYS A 96 -14.77 28.87 -12.47
C LYS A 96 -15.48 27.51 -12.52
N PHE A 97 -15.17 26.62 -11.57
CA PHE A 97 -15.70 25.26 -11.54
C PHE A 97 -16.99 25.13 -10.69
N GLY A 98 -17.45 26.23 -10.08
CA GLY A 98 -18.66 26.24 -9.25
C GLY A 98 -18.55 25.34 -8.02
N CYS A 99 -17.37 25.24 -7.42
CA CYS A 99 -17.09 24.36 -6.29
C CYS A 99 -16.45 25.13 -5.13
N SER A 100 -16.35 24.50 -3.96
CA SER A 100 -15.68 25.12 -2.80
C SER A 100 -14.16 25.10 -2.96
N GLU A 101 -13.47 26.04 -2.33
CA GLU A 101 -11.99 26.05 -2.30
C GLU A 101 -11.43 24.75 -1.70
N THR A 102 -12.12 24.14 -0.74
CA THR A 102 -11.76 22.84 -0.18
C THR A 102 -11.79 21.73 -1.24
N HIS A 103 -12.77 21.77 -2.16
CA HIS A 103 -12.83 20.83 -3.29
C HIS A 103 -11.64 21.04 -4.22
N VAL A 104 -11.31 22.29 -4.55
CA VAL A 104 -10.14 22.63 -5.38
C VAL A 104 -8.84 22.13 -4.74
N ARG A 105 -8.64 22.38 -3.43
CA ARG A 105 -7.47 21.85 -2.69
C ARG A 105 -7.40 20.33 -2.71
N THR A 106 -8.54 19.66 -2.55
CA THR A 106 -8.62 18.19 -2.58
C THR A 106 -8.29 17.66 -3.98
N ALA A 107 -8.82 18.27 -5.03
CA ALA A 107 -8.51 17.96 -6.42
C ALA A 107 -7.00 18.08 -6.72
N ILE A 108 -6.37 19.18 -6.28
CA ILE A 108 -4.93 19.40 -6.43
C ILE A 108 -4.13 18.32 -5.71
N ARG A 109 -4.47 18.01 -4.46
CA ARG A 109 -3.81 16.95 -3.69
C ARG A 109 -3.94 15.59 -4.39
N THR A 110 -5.14 15.23 -4.82
CA THR A 110 -5.37 13.98 -5.56
C THR A 110 -4.55 13.91 -6.85
N TYR A 111 -4.34 15.04 -7.53
CA TYR A 111 -3.49 15.08 -8.71
C TYR A 111 -2.01 14.86 -8.38
N GLN A 112 -1.51 15.49 -7.33
CA GLN A 112 -0.14 15.31 -6.87
C GLN A 112 0.13 13.86 -6.45
N GLU A 113 -0.76 13.27 -5.65
CA GLU A 113 -0.67 11.86 -5.25
C GLU A 113 -0.68 10.91 -6.46
N ALA A 114 -1.53 11.17 -7.46
CA ALA A 114 -1.59 10.36 -8.67
C ALA A 114 -0.32 10.51 -9.53
N LYS A 115 0.24 11.72 -9.61
CA LYS A 115 1.48 12.00 -10.33
C LYS A 115 2.68 11.34 -9.65
N GLU A 116 2.80 11.46 -8.33
CA GLU A 116 3.86 10.81 -7.55
C GLU A 116 3.81 9.29 -7.69
N ALA A 117 2.62 8.68 -7.61
CA ALA A 117 2.46 7.24 -7.82
C ALA A 117 2.87 6.79 -9.23
N HIS A 118 2.59 7.60 -10.24
CA HIS A 118 3.02 7.34 -11.63
C HIS A 118 4.54 7.47 -11.79
N ASP A 119 5.12 8.53 -11.23
CA ASP A 119 6.55 8.79 -11.31
C ASP A 119 7.37 7.70 -10.60
N GLU A 120 6.89 7.19 -9.45
CA GLU A 120 7.51 6.06 -8.75
C GLU A 120 7.42 4.76 -9.56
N ALA A 121 6.24 4.45 -10.10
CA ALA A 121 6.04 3.26 -10.94
C ALA A 121 6.82 3.29 -12.27
N SER A 122 7.24 4.47 -12.73
CA SER A 122 8.06 4.64 -13.93
C SER A 122 9.56 4.59 -13.66
N ARG A 123 9.98 4.61 -12.39
CA ARG A 123 11.38 4.53 -11.96
C ARG A 123 11.84 3.10 -11.66
N GLU A 124 10.91 2.21 -11.34
CA GLU A 124 11.11 0.75 -11.22
C GLU A 124 11.15 0.06 -12.59
#